data_AF-A0A1U7EYV8-F1
#
_entry.id   AF-A0A1U7EYV8-F1
#
_cell.length_a   1.000
_cell.length_b   1.000
_cell.length_c   1.000
_cell.angle_alpha   90.00
_cell.angle_beta   90.00
_cell.angle_gamma   90.00
#
_symmetry.space_group_name_H-M   'P 1'
#
loop_
_entity.id
_entity.type
_entity.pdbx_description
1 polymer ?
#
loop_
_entity_poly.entity_id
_entity_poly.type
_entity_poly.pdbx_seq_one_letter_code
_entity_poly.pdbx_strand_id
1 'polypeptide(L)'
;MPARKLFEDDDEFPEGDRWEALAWDVSKSDKFPEGLKYSFQYLGPADEEILRYDNANDAHGVGRHHRHSRGEVEGIEFEGLRSHIQNFLEEVETIHEQEYA
;
A
#
# COMPACT_ATOMS: atom_id res chain seq x y z
N MET A 1 -16.70 -4.68 15.90
CA MET A 1 -15.85 -3.63 16.50
C MET A 1 -15.43 -2.72 15.36
N PRO A 2 -15.53 -1.38 15.50
CA PRO A 2 -15.10 -0.48 14.42
C PRO A 2 -13.58 -0.59 14.26
N ALA A 3 -13.12 -0.66 13.01
CA ALA A 3 -11.69 -0.61 12.71
C ALA A 3 -11.12 0.72 13.23
N ARG A 4 -10.03 0.69 13.99
CA ARG A 4 -9.38 1.89 14.50
C ARG A 4 -8.27 2.27 13.53
N LYS A 5 -8.33 3.48 12.98
CA LYS A 5 -7.24 4.02 12.14
C LYS A 5 -5.96 4.13 12.98
N LEU A 6 -4.90 3.47 12.54
CA LEU A 6 -3.57 3.47 13.14
C LEU A 6 -2.67 4.51 12.47
N PHE A 7 -2.76 4.60 11.15
CA PHE A 7 -1.95 5.46 10.32
C PHE A 7 -2.80 5.97 9.15
N GLU A 8 -2.62 7.23 8.83
CA GLU A 8 -3.14 7.88 7.63
C GLU A 8 -2.17 9.01 7.31
N ASP A 9 -1.67 8.96 6.10
CA ASP A 9 -0.76 9.94 5.53
C ASP A 9 -0.97 9.94 4.03
N ASP A 10 -0.87 11.12 3.43
CA ASP A 10 -1.05 11.33 2.01
C ASP A 10 -0.24 12.55 1.58
N ASP A 11 0.26 12.53 0.34
CA ASP A 11 0.97 13.65 -0.25
C ASP A 11 0.77 13.65 -1.78
N GLU A 12 0.98 14.81 -2.39
CA GLU A 12 0.81 15.05 -3.82
C GLU A 12 2.02 15.82 -4.33
N PHE A 13 2.68 15.26 -5.33
CA PHE A 13 3.81 15.88 -5.99
C PHE A 13 3.36 16.99 -6.95
N PRO A 14 4.21 17.99 -7.24
CA PRO A 14 3.83 19.11 -8.10
C PRO A 14 3.45 18.70 -9.54
N GLU A 15 3.88 17.52 -9.97
CA GLU A 15 3.65 16.93 -11.28
C GLU A 15 2.24 16.30 -11.40
N GLY A 16 1.54 16.17 -10.27
CA GLY A 16 0.14 15.74 -10.17
C GLY A 16 -0.06 14.26 -9.83
N ASP A 17 1.03 13.52 -9.62
CA ASP A 17 1.03 12.22 -8.98
C ASP A 17 0.89 12.36 -7.45
N ARG A 18 0.25 11.38 -6.82
CA ARG A 18 -0.06 11.40 -5.39
C ARG A 18 -0.03 10.03 -4.78
N TRP A 19 0.31 9.95 -3.50
CA TRP A 19 0.21 8.72 -2.74
C TRP A 19 -0.67 8.89 -1.51
N GLU A 20 -1.29 7.80 -1.08
CA GLU A 20 -2.09 7.72 0.12
C GLU A 20 -1.75 6.41 0.84
N ALA A 21 -1.44 6.48 2.12
CA ALA A 21 -1.10 5.35 2.96
C ALA A 21 -2.01 5.27 4.19
N LEU A 22 -2.93 4.30 4.17
CA LEU A 22 -3.89 4.07 5.25
C LEU A 22 -3.66 2.72 5.94
N ALA A 23 -3.66 2.73 7.27
CA ALA A 23 -3.63 1.51 8.08
C ALA A 23 -4.64 1.55 9.22
N TRP A 24 -5.25 0.39 9.49
CA TRP A 24 -6.27 0.20 10.51
C TRP A 24 -5.98 -1.02 11.37
N ASP A 25 -6.13 -0.85 12.67
CA ASP A 25 -6.26 -1.93 13.64
C ASP A 25 -7.66 -2.54 13.48
N VAL A 26 -7.67 -3.81 13.13
CA VAL A 26 -8.87 -4.63 12.94
C VAL A 26 -8.84 -5.80 13.90
N SER A 27 -10.01 -6.31 14.29
CA SER A 27 -10.06 -7.50 15.11
C SER A 27 -9.37 -8.68 14.40
N LYS A 28 -8.48 -9.36 15.11
CA LYS A 28 -7.82 -10.58 14.62
C LYS A 28 -8.87 -11.59 14.16
N SER A 29 -8.70 -12.08 12.95
CA SER A 29 -9.60 -13.04 12.31
C SER A 29 -8.82 -13.88 11.30
N ASP A 30 -9.40 -14.95 10.77
CA ASP A 30 -8.74 -15.75 9.71
C ASP A 30 -8.38 -14.93 8.47
N LYS A 31 -9.10 -13.82 8.23
CA LYS A 31 -8.82 -12.87 7.15
C LYS A 31 -7.67 -11.93 7.49
N PHE A 32 -7.53 -11.54 8.76
CA PHE A 32 -6.51 -10.61 9.26
C PHE A 32 -5.89 -11.20 10.54
N PRO A 33 -5.01 -12.22 10.44
CA PRO A 33 -4.45 -12.89 11.60
C PRO A 33 -3.62 -11.96 12.49
N GLU A 34 -3.04 -10.93 11.89
CA GLU A 34 -2.25 -9.90 12.56
C GLU A 34 -3.11 -8.82 13.23
N GLY A 35 -4.39 -8.74 12.87
CA GLY A 35 -5.28 -7.67 13.33
C GLY A 35 -4.94 -6.32 12.68
N LEU A 36 -4.34 -6.35 11.49
CA LEU A 36 -3.98 -5.18 10.72
C LEU A 36 -4.65 -5.27 9.35
N LYS A 37 -5.25 -4.17 8.91
CA LYS A 37 -5.64 -3.94 7.53
C LYS A 37 -4.90 -2.70 7.04
N TYR A 38 -4.40 -2.71 5.82
CA TYR A 38 -3.83 -1.49 5.23
C TYR A 38 -4.16 -1.41 3.74
N SER A 39 -4.04 -0.20 3.21
CA SER A 39 -4.22 0.16 1.81
C SER A 39 -3.29 1.33 1.54
N PHE A 40 -2.18 1.08 0.87
CA PHE A 40 -1.29 2.12 0.38
C PHE A 40 -1.40 2.15 -1.14
N GLN A 41 -1.54 3.33 -1.71
CA GLN A 41 -1.75 3.49 -3.14
C GLN A 41 -0.97 4.70 -3.63
N TYR A 42 -0.42 4.59 -4.82
CA TYR A 42 0.27 5.65 -5.52
C TYR A 42 -0.33 5.73 -6.92
N LEU A 43 -0.81 6.93 -7.22
CA LEU A 43 -1.56 7.25 -8.40
C LEU A 43 -0.78 8.29 -9.20
N GLY A 44 -0.63 8.05 -10.50
CA GLY A 44 -0.08 9.02 -11.42
C GLY A 44 -1.05 10.17 -11.70
N PRO A 45 -0.63 11.15 -12.53
CA PRO A 45 -1.51 12.20 -13.01
C PRO A 45 -2.76 11.60 -13.67
N ALA A 46 -3.92 12.14 -13.35
CA ALA A 46 -5.23 11.63 -13.80
C ALA A 46 -5.63 10.24 -13.25
N ASP A 47 -5.24 9.91 -12.01
CA ASP A 47 -5.71 8.73 -11.27
C ASP A 47 -5.25 7.38 -11.87
N GLU A 48 -4.08 7.37 -12.53
CA GLU A 48 -3.49 6.14 -13.05
C GLU A 48 -2.95 5.27 -11.89
N GLU A 49 -3.43 4.03 -11.74
CA GLU A 49 -2.93 3.11 -10.70
C GLU A 49 -1.50 2.64 -11.05
N ILE A 50 -0.51 3.24 -10.39
CA ILE A 50 0.90 2.91 -10.61
C ILE A 50 1.34 1.79 -9.67
N LEU A 51 1.14 2.01 -8.37
CA LEU A 51 1.58 1.11 -7.31
C LEU A 51 0.52 1.04 -6.22
N ARG A 52 0.28 -0.16 -5.69
CA ARG A 52 -0.62 -0.33 -4.55
C ARG A 52 -0.15 -1.49 -3.68
N TYR A 53 -0.09 -1.24 -2.38
CA TYR A 53 0.20 -2.23 -1.36
C TYR A 53 -1.07 -2.46 -0.54
N ASP A 54 -1.56 -3.69 -0.51
CA ASP A 54 -2.67 -4.03 0.36
C ASP A 54 -2.55 -5.44 0.92
N ASN A 55 -3.39 -5.74 1.90
CA ASN A 55 -3.52 -7.08 2.44
C ASN A 55 -4.94 -7.65 2.30
N ALA A 56 -5.65 -7.22 1.26
CA ALA A 56 -7.02 -7.61 1.02
C ALA A 56 -7.06 -8.93 0.22
N ASN A 57 -7.45 -10.01 0.90
CA ASN A 57 -7.84 -11.30 0.31
C ASN A 57 -6.74 -12.04 -0.47
N ASP A 58 -6.26 -13.18 0.07
CA ASP A 58 -5.26 -14.05 -0.55
C ASP A 58 -5.85 -14.91 -1.69
N ALA A 59 -6.56 -14.27 -2.63
CA ALA A 59 -7.15 -14.94 -3.79
C ALA A 59 -6.10 -15.22 -4.88
N HIS A 60 -4.97 -14.51 -4.84
CA HIS A 60 -3.90 -14.60 -5.83
C HIS A 60 -2.87 -15.67 -5.51
N GLY A 61 -2.87 -16.23 -4.29
CA GLY A 61 -1.94 -17.30 -3.88
C GLY A 61 -0.49 -16.85 -3.74
N VAL A 62 -0.25 -15.54 -3.70
CA VAL A 62 1.07 -14.93 -3.54
C VAL A 62 1.35 -14.56 -2.08
N GLY A 63 0.39 -14.76 -1.18
CA GLY A 63 0.50 -14.45 0.24
C GLY A 63 -0.51 -13.41 0.68
N ARG A 64 -0.45 -13.00 1.95
CA ARG A 64 -1.42 -12.06 2.51
C ARG A 64 -1.19 -10.63 2.03
N HIS A 65 0.06 -10.26 1.83
CA HIS A 65 0.50 -8.91 1.51
C HIS A 65 0.81 -8.86 0.03
N HIS A 66 0.12 -7.97 -0.67
CA HIS A 66 0.18 -7.83 -2.10
C HIS A 66 0.85 -6.52 -2.47
N ARG A 67 1.73 -6.60 -3.46
CA ARG A 67 2.22 -5.47 -4.25
C ARG A 67 1.59 -5.54 -5.63
N HIS A 68 0.76 -4.57 -5.92
CA HIS A 68 0.17 -4.34 -7.23
C HIS A 68 1.00 -3.27 -7.93
N SER A 69 1.61 -3.61 -9.07
CA SER A 69 2.43 -2.68 -9.84
C SER A 69 2.09 -2.86 -11.32
N ARG A 70 1.52 -1.84 -11.96
CA ARG A 70 1.23 -1.84 -13.42
C ARG A 70 0.53 -3.11 -13.94
N GLY A 71 -0.38 -3.67 -13.14
CA GLY A 71 -1.15 -4.88 -13.49
C GLY A 71 -0.50 -6.21 -13.10
N GLU A 72 0.69 -6.20 -12.52
CA GLU A 72 1.31 -7.38 -11.88
C GLU A 72 0.99 -7.39 -10.38
N VAL A 73 0.73 -8.57 -9.84
CA VAL A 73 0.43 -8.79 -8.42
C VAL A 73 1.45 -9.76 -7.85
N GLU A 74 2.25 -9.29 -6.91
CA GLU A 74 3.30 -10.07 -6.28
C GLU A 74 3.11 -10.12 -4.76
N GLY A 75 3.63 -11.19 -4.16
CA GLY A 75 3.68 -11.34 -2.71
C GLY A 75 4.86 -10.57 -2.15
N ILE A 76 4.62 -9.77 -1.12
CA ILE A 76 5.67 -9.03 -0.42
C ILE A 76 5.80 -9.49 1.02
N GLU A 77 7.02 -9.44 1.55
CA GLU A 77 7.25 -9.75 2.95
C GLU A 77 6.72 -8.62 3.85
N PHE A 78 6.14 -9.01 4.98
CA PHE A 78 5.66 -8.08 5.99
C PHE A 78 6.41 -8.31 7.30
N GLU A 79 7.36 -7.42 7.56
CA GLU A 79 8.15 -7.41 8.81
C GLU A 79 7.53 -6.48 9.86
N GLY A 80 6.54 -5.68 9.47
CA GLY A 80 5.83 -4.74 10.33
C GLY A 80 5.40 -3.47 9.60
N LEU A 81 4.41 -2.77 10.17
CA LEU A 81 3.79 -1.61 9.53
C LEU A 81 4.78 -0.51 9.16
N ARG A 82 5.75 -0.22 10.03
CA ARG A 82 6.74 0.85 9.79
C ARG A 82 7.63 0.54 8.58
N SER A 83 8.26 -0.63 8.55
CA SER A 83 9.11 -1.04 7.42
C SER A 83 8.30 -1.12 6.13
N HIS A 84 7.04 -1.54 6.23
CA HIS A 84 6.15 -1.62 5.08
C HIS A 84 5.81 -0.26 4.46
N ILE A 85 5.52 0.74 5.30
CA ILE A 85 5.32 2.13 4.86
C ILE A 85 6.60 2.67 4.25
N GLN A 86 7.75 2.42 4.89
CA GLN A 86 9.04 2.88 4.36
C GLN A 86 9.32 2.31 2.98
N ASN A 87 9.19 0.99 2.79
CA ASN A 87 9.39 0.35 1.48
C ASN A 87 8.43 0.91 0.42
N PHE A 88 7.17 1.17 0.79
CA PHE A 88 6.21 1.78 -0.11
C PHE A 88 6.63 3.19 -0.52
N LEU A 89 7.01 4.05 0.42
CA LEU A 89 7.44 5.43 0.13
C LEU A 89 8.74 5.46 -0.69
N GLU A 90 9.70 4.58 -0.41
CA GLU A 90 10.93 4.45 -1.19
C GLU A 90 10.62 4.06 -2.65
N GLU A 91 9.65 3.18 -2.89
CA GLU A 91 9.20 2.87 -4.24
C GLU A 91 8.45 4.03 -4.90
N VAL A 92 7.63 4.77 -4.16
CA VAL A 92 6.94 5.97 -4.67
C VAL A 92 7.95 6.99 -5.15
N GLU A 93 8.93 7.35 -4.32
CA GLU A 93 10.01 8.25 -4.68
C GLU A 93 10.79 7.73 -5.89
N THR A 94 11.14 6.45 -5.91
CA THR A 94 11.86 5.83 -7.02
C THR A 94 11.08 5.92 -8.34
N ILE A 95 9.76 5.68 -8.32
CA ILE A 95 8.93 5.75 -9.52
C ILE A 95 8.73 7.21 -9.95
N HIS A 96 8.49 8.10 -8.99
CA HIS A 96 8.40 9.54 -9.24
C HIS A 96 9.67 10.06 -9.93
N GLU A 97 10.85 9.73 -9.39
CA GLU A 97 12.14 10.12 -9.99
C GLU A 97 12.39 9.53 -11.38
N GLN A 98 11.80 8.38 -11.70
CA GLN A 98 11.99 7.72 -13.01
C GLN A 98 11.03 8.21 -14.09
N GLU A 99 9.80 8.57 -13.71
CA GLU A 99 8.72 8.87 -14.65
C GLU A 99 8.39 10.37 -14.73
N TYR A 100 8.67 11.14 -13.67
CA TYR A 100 8.22 12.53 -13.52
C TYR A 100 9.34 13.56 -13.23
N ALA A 101 10.51 13.15 -12.72
CA ALA A 101 11.68 14.02 -12.51
C ALA A 101 12.56 14.25 -13.76
#